data_AF-A0A9W6FSE0-F1
#
_entry.id   AF-A0A9W6FSE0-F1
#
_cell.length_a   1.000
_cell.length_b   1.000
_cell.length_c   1.000
_cell.angle_alpha   90.00
_cell.angle_beta   90.00
_cell.angle_gamma   90.00
#
_symmetry.space_group_name_H-M   'P 1'
#
loop_
_entity.id
_entity.type
_entity.pdbx_description
1 polymer ?
#
loop_
_entity_poly.entity_id
_entity_poly.type
_entity_poly.pdbx_seq_one_letter_code
_entity_poly.pdbx_strand_id
1 'polypeptide(L)'
;MKIYVWRHSKKFSSWSMFDEPHIFKDNYMQAEVVILATSKEEALEMLKSDDRWNIDELQRIEPMVFDLDRPAVISKLVSFS
;
A
#
# COMPACT_ATOMS: atom_id res chain seq x y z
N MET A 1 14.40 -1.47 -11.48
CA MET A 1 13.46 -2.01 -10.49
C MET A 1 13.31 -1.00 -9.35
N LYS A 2 12.13 -0.94 -8.75
CA LYS A 2 11.76 -0.01 -7.69
C LYS A 2 10.92 -0.75 -6.65
N ILE A 3 10.83 -0.19 -5.47
CA ILE A 3 9.90 -0.65 -4.44
C ILE A 3 8.69 0.28 -4.43
N TYR A 4 7.50 -0.30 -4.57
CA TYR A 4 6.21 0.37 -4.46
C TYR A 4 5.59 0.03 -3.12
N VAL A 5 5.27 1.05 -2.32
CA VAL A 5 4.67 0.89 -1.00
C VAL A 5 3.31 1.56 -0.97
N TRP A 6 2.27 0.77 -0.75
CA TRP A 6 0.96 1.27 -0.38
C TRP A 6 0.76 1.06 1.11
N ARG A 7 0.41 2.13 1.83
CA ARG A 7 0.14 2.10 3.26
C ARG A 7 -1.13 2.89 3.54
N HIS A 8 -2.08 2.26 4.22
CA HIS A 8 -3.28 2.90 4.70
C HIS A 8 -3.50 2.60 6.19
N SER A 9 -3.96 3.58 6.95
CA SER A 9 -4.25 3.45 8.39
C SER A 9 -5.50 4.23 8.75
N LYS A 10 -6.44 3.57 9.41
CA LYS A 10 -7.68 4.16 9.92
C LYS A 10 -7.49 4.95 11.22
N LYS A 11 -6.26 4.99 11.77
CA LYS A 11 -5.96 5.69 13.05
C LYS A 11 -5.88 7.22 12.92
N PHE A 12 -5.60 7.73 11.73
CA PHE A 12 -5.31 9.15 11.50
C PHE A 12 -6.08 9.72 10.29
N SER A 13 -7.19 9.11 9.89
CA SER A 13 -7.94 9.54 8.71
C SER A 13 -8.41 10.99 8.87
N SER A 14 -7.74 11.90 8.15
CA SER A 14 -8.22 13.27 7.85
C SER A 14 -9.18 13.27 6.66
N TRP A 15 -9.50 12.08 6.13
CA TRP A 15 -10.49 11.87 5.09
C TRP A 15 -11.89 11.94 5.69
N SER A 16 -12.81 12.60 4.99
CA SER A 16 -14.23 12.48 5.34
C SER A 16 -14.62 11.00 5.27
N MET A 17 -15.54 10.54 6.14
CA MET A 17 -16.01 9.14 6.16
C MET A 17 -16.51 8.64 4.79
N PHE A 18 -16.81 9.56 3.87
CA PHE A 18 -17.30 9.27 2.53
C PHE A 18 -16.22 8.88 1.52
N ASP A 19 -14.94 9.18 1.78
CA ASP A 19 -13.86 8.96 0.80
C ASP A 19 -12.66 8.19 1.39
N GLU A 20 -12.82 7.60 2.57
CA GLU A 20 -11.76 6.84 3.23
C GLU A 20 -11.37 5.60 2.39
N PRO A 21 -10.09 5.47 1.99
CA PRO A 21 -9.67 4.36 1.15
C PRO A 21 -9.87 2.99 1.81
N HIS A 22 -10.30 2.00 1.03
CA HIS A 22 -10.47 0.62 1.51
C HIS A 22 -9.64 -0.37 0.68
N ILE A 23 -8.33 -0.37 0.94
CA ILE A 23 -7.33 -1.10 0.15
C ILE A 23 -7.29 -2.61 0.39
N PHE A 24 -7.99 -3.12 1.41
CA PHE A 24 -8.05 -4.54 1.77
C PHE A 24 -9.49 -4.90 2.13
N LYS A 25 -9.97 -6.09 1.72
CA LYS A 25 -11.38 -6.51 1.87
C LYS A 25 -11.83 -6.61 3.34
N ASP A 26 -11.00 -7.21 4.20
CA ASP A 26 -11.34 -7.40 5.61
C ASP A 26 -11.13 -6.12 6.43
N ASN A 27 -11.66 -6.08 7.66
CA ASN A 27 -11.43 -4.93 8.53
C ASN A 27 -9.97 -4.89 9.02
N TYR A 28 -9.34 -3.72 8.91
CA TYR A 28 -7.98 -3.48 9.37
C TYR A 28 -7.86 -2.10 10.04
N MET A 29 -6.96 -1.98 11.01
CA MET A 29 -6.53 -0.67 11.53
C MET A 29 -5.40 -0.09 10.68
N GLN A 30 -4.54 -0.95 10.14
CA GLN A 30 -3.45 -0.59 9.23
C GLN A 30 -3.26 -1.72 8.22
N ALA A 31 -3.12 -1.36 6.95
CA ALA A 31 -2.78 -2.25 5.86
C ALA A 31 -1.55 -1.69 5.13
N GLU A 32 -0.60 -2.55 4.82
CA GLU A 32 0.61 -2.21 4.06
C GLU A 32 0.92 -3.32 3.06
N VAL A 33 1.28 -2.94 1.85
CA VAL A 33 1.86 -3.83 0.86
C VAL A 33 3.08 -3.18 0.22
N VAL A 34 4.16 -3.96 0.12
CA VAL A 34 5.48 -3.55 -0.36
C VAL A 34 5.87 -4.49 -1.50
N ILE A 35 6.09 -3.94 -2.69
CA ILE A 35 6.30 -4.73 -3.91
C ILE A 35 7.53 -4.25 -4.64
N LEU A 36 8.42 -5.17 -4.97
CA LEU A 36 9.55 -4.94 -5.85
C LEU A 36 9.11 -5.20 -7.30
N ALA A 37 9.09 -4.16 -8.14
CA ALA A 37 8.66 -4.26 -9.55
C ALA A 37 9.40 -3.27 -10.45
N THR A 38 9.26 -3.41 -11.77
CA THR A 38 9.80 -2.47 -12.76
C THR A 38 8.85 -1.30 -13.02
N SER A 39 7.54 -1.49 -12.83
CA SER A 39 6.52 -0.44 -12.95
C SER A 39 5.40 -0.57 -11.89
N LYS A 40 4.55 0.47 -11.77
CA LYS A 40 3.36 0.44 -10.89
C LYS A 40 2.37 -0.62 -11.37
N GLU A 41 2.21 -0.74 -12.68
CA GLU A 41 1.29 -1.68 -13.34
C GLU A 41 1.70 -3.13 -13.06
N GLU A 42 3.01 -3.43 -13.16
CA GLU A 42 3.54 -4.75 -12.80
C GLU A 42 3.30 -5.05 -11.31
N ALA A 43 3.55 -4.08 -10.43
CA ALA A 43 3.30 -4.26 -9.00
C ALA A 43 1.82 -4.56 -8.69
N LEU A 44 0.89 -3.85 -9.34
CA LEU A 44 -0.54 -4.10 -9.20
C LEU A 44 -0.95 -5.45 -9.79
N GLU A 45 -0.37 -5.87 -10.92
CA GLU A 45 -0.63 -7.18 -11.53
C GLU A 45 -0.22 -8.32 -10.58
N MET A 46 0.91 -8.19 -9.90
CA MET A 46 1.36 -9.17 -8.90
C MET A 46 0.34 -9.35 -7.76
N LEU A 47 -0.35 -8.27 -7.35
CA LEU A 47 -1.36 -8.34 -6.30
C LEU A 47 -2.67 -8.99 -6.72
N LYS A 48 -2.97 -9.07 -8.01
CA LYS A 48 -4.21 -9.72 -8.48
C LYS A 48 -4.29 -11.21 -8.11
N SER A 49 -3.16 -11.83 -7.77
CA SER A 49 -3.11 -13.19 -7.25
C SER A 49 -3.75 -13.34 -5.86
N ASP A 50 -3.87 -12.25 -5.09
CA ASP A 50 -4.54 -12.20 -3.79
C ASP A 50 -5.77 -11.30 -3.88
N ASP A 51 -6.94 -11.93 -3.99
CA ASP A 51 -8.21 -11.26 -4.22
C ASP A 51 -8.66 -10.37 -3.04
N ARG A 52 -7.95 -10.40 -1.91
CA ARG A 52 -8.26 -9.55 -0.74
C ARG A 52 -7.78 -8.12 -0.92
N TRP A 53 -6.82 -7.87 -1.82
CA TRP A 53 -6.36 -6.50 -2.12
C TRP A 53 -7.31 -5.82 -3.11
N ASN A 54 -7.72 -4.60 -2.77
CA ASN A 54 -8.56 -3.81 -3.65
C ASN A 54 -7.70 -3.03 -4.65
N ILE A 55 -7.50 -3.62 -5.84
CA ILE A 55 -6.64 -3.06 -6.88
C ILE A 55 -7.15 -1.69 -7.37
N ASP A 56 -8.46 -1.50 -7.48
CA ASP A 56 -9.06 -0.22 -7.91
C ASP A 56 -8.74 0.90 -6.91
N GLU A 57 -8.82 0.60 -5.61
CA GLU A 57 -8.42 1.54 -4.56
C GLU A 57 -6.91 1.80 -4.55
N LEU A 58 -6.08 0.77 -4.74
CA LEU A 58 -4.63 0.92 -4.86
C LEU A 58 -4.21 1.70 -6.10
N GLN A 59 -5.01 1.68 -7.17
CA GLN A 59 -4.80 2.53 -8.34
C GLN A 59 -5.11 3.99 -8.02
N ARG A 60 -6.19 4.24 -7.26
CA ARG A 60 -6.66 5.57 -6.85
C ARG A 60 -5.68 6.29 -5.95
N ILE A 61 -5.00 5.58 -5.06
CA ILE A 61 -3.96 6.16 -4.19
C ILE A 61 -2.56 6.06 -4.81
N GLU A 62 -1.71 7.05 -4.53
CA GLU A 62 -0.33 7.07 -5.02
C GLU A 62 0.59 6.26 -4.07
N PRO A 63 1.33 5.26 -4.57
CA PRO A 63 2.31 4.55 -3.75
C PRO A 63 3.53 5.42 -3.49
N MET A 64 4.19 5.18 -2.36
CA MET A 64 5.57 5.65 -2.19
C MET A 64 6.48 4.78 -3.04
N VAL A 65 7.35 5.41 -3.83
CA VAL A 65 8.25 4.73 -4.75
C VAL A 65 9.71 4.95 -4.35
N PHE A 66 10.47 3.86 -4.21
CA PHE A 66 11.89 3.90 -3.87
C PHE A 66 12.72 3.27 -4.99
N ASP A 67 13.70 4.01 -5.48
CA ASP A 67 14.71 3.46 -6.38
C ASP A 67 15.70 2.57 -5.61
N LEU A 68 16.18 1.51 -6.26
CA LEU A 68 17.11 0.52 -5.68
C LEU A 68 18.58 0.88 -5.87
N ASP A 69 18.87 2.12 -6.24
CA ASP A 69 20.23 2.62 -6.48
C ASP A 69 20.97 3.01 -5.19
N ARG A 70 20.26 3.12 -4.07
CA ARG A 70 20.80 3.46 -2.75
C ARG A 70 20.12 2.69 -1.62
N PRO A 71 20.80 2.46 -0.49
CA PRO A 71 20.16 1.92 0.70
C PRO A 71 19.01 2.80 1.17
N ALA A 72 17.89 2.18 1.54
CA ALA A 72 16.71 2.89 2.04
C ALA A 72 16.01 2.08 3.15
N VAL A 73 15.44 2.80 4.11
CA VAL A 73 14.49 2.22 5.08
C VAL A 73 13.11 2.28 4.45
N ILE A 74 12.53 1.11 4.15
CA ILE A 74 11.21 1.02 3.50
C ILE A 74 10.07 1.09 4.52
N SER A 75 10.20 0.35 5.63
CA SER A 75 9.18 0.31 6.67
C SER A 75 9.83 0.20 8.06
N LYS A 76 9.20 0.84 9.04
CA LYS A 76 9.47 0.71 10.48
C LYS A 76 8.13 0.64 11.17
N LEU A 77 7.86 -0.45 11.86
CA LEU A 77 6.61 -0.65 12.59
C LEU A 77 6.92 -0.94 14.06
N VAL A 78 6.28 -0.18 14.94
CA VAL A 78 6.22 -0.46 16.38
C VAL A 78 4.76 -0.41 16.77
N SER A 79 4.19 -1.55 17.14
CA SER A 79 2.80 -1.64 17.61
C SER A 79 2.78 -2.11 19.06
N PHE A 80 2.00 -1.44 19.89
CA PHE A 80 1.68 -1.86 21.24
C PHE A 80 0.27 -2.49 21.24
N SER A 81 0.11 -3.60 21.94
CA SER A 81 -1.16 -4.31 22.18
C SER A 81 -1.96 -3.64 23.28
#